data_AF-R5PA12-F1
#
_entry.id   AF-R5PA12-F1
#
_cell.length_a   1.000
_cell.length_b   1.000
_cell.length_c   1.000
_cell.angle_alpha   90.00
_cell.angle_beta   90.00
_cell.angle_gamma   90.00
#
_symmetry.space_group_name_H-M   'P 1'
#
loop_
_entity.id
_entity.type
_entity.pdbx_description
1 polymer ?
#
loop_
_entity_poly.entity_id
_entity_poly.type
_entity_poly.pdbx_seq_one_letter_code
_entity_poly.pdbx_strand_id
1 'polypeptide(L)'
;MKKSIFLMAAVIGVCLCFNACSDKENGPDPSRFQFLGQNYDLTSGVIWKSNRNVLISTVPYRYEYNYITEVDEETGQGGEEATNTVEGFKAGSDMTVTGNFMLSLYGTGLTFDNNTKTVSGQGACISFHLSTSDIDKIVPGKYVFGKAKSANTFMAWSCISYKPGAGNNILLEITSGEVLIEQNTDSWYIKFDCTLANGSKLTGQYESTLYTSKAEQPAYATYEDVTIAGLLDSVTMTLSHAPELGGMILGNIEIADTENGKAFYSTTTNESYIANIAEELRNKIDIGLIWNKNDESFVFESPIKMSSYLWYNITLTYPCHTTYAKAPATFTDEDFAKLEDTGFSYESKDEKVVFGGTEATFSPGYVFFETGNGIQGVIRIKRFTPMDKISMPFEETGVVYITTPVNPTLVMDIKYPTNAVNPPIR
;
A
#
# COMPACT_ATOMS: atom_id res chain seq x y z
N MET A 1 6.79 17.25 -102.83
CA MET A 1 6.10 18.38 -103.52
C MET A 1 6.01 19.58 -102.57
N LYS A 2 5.45 20.73 -102.98
CA LYS A 2 5.45 22.00 -102.22
C LYS A 2 4.22 22.18 -101.30
N LYS A 3 4.36 23.10 -100.32
CA LYS A 3 3.31 23.80 -99.50
C LYS A 3 2.63 22.99 -98.38
N SER A 4 2.02 23.58 -97.34
CA SER A 4 2.24 24.82 -96.51
C SER A 4 1.05 25.02 -95.53
N ILE A 5 1.20 25.84 -94.47
CA ILE A 5 0.14 26.48 -93.63
C ILE A 5 -0.57 25.50 -92.65
N PHE A 6 -0.55 25.69 -91.31
CA PHE A 6 -1.26 26.68 -90.42
C PHE A 6 -2.81 26.57 -90.51
N LEU A 7 -3.65 26.71 -89.47
CA LEU A 7 -3.52 27.02 -88.02
C LEU A 7 -4.04 25.76 -87.22
N MET A 8 -4.62 25.67 -85.99
CA MET A 8 -4.98 26.49 -84.81
C MET A 8 -5.15 25.56 -83.57
N ALA A 9 -5.07 26.10 -82.32
CA ALA A 9 -5.62 25.54 -81.05
C ALA A 9 -5.09 24.18 -80.49
N ALA A 10 -4.99 23.94 -79.18
CA ALA A 10 -4.99 24.82 -77.99
C ALA A 10 -4.31 24.15 -76.75
N VAL A 11 -3.90 25.00 -75.80
CA VAL A 11 -3.52 24.83 -74.37
C VAL A 11 -4.16 23.58 -73.66
N ILE A 12 -3.58 22.85 -72.68
CA ILE A 12 -2.81 23.16 -71.44
C ILE A 12 -1.95 21.92 -71.06
N GLY A 13 -0.78 21.99 -70.40
CA GLY A 13 0.02 23.15 -69.99
C GLY A 13 1.18 22.83 -69.00
N VAL A 14 2.03 23.84 -68.78
CA VAL A 14 3.02 24.07 -67.69
C VAL A 14 3.77 22.86 -67.09
N CYS A 15 5.02 22.70 -67.51
CA CYS A 15 6.11 22.30 -66.61
C CYS A 15 6.90 23.56 -66.21
N LEU A 16 7.00 23.88 -64.92
CA LEU A 16 7.96 24.85 -64.38
C LEU A 16 8.49 24.36 -63.03
N CYS A 17 9.78 24.61 -62.79
CA CYS A 17 10.53 23.98 -61.72
C CYS A 17 10.22 24.59 -60.34
N PHE A 18 10.10 23.73 -59.33
CA PHE A 18 10.32 24.12 -57.94
C PHE A 18 11.66 23.53 -57.47
N ASN A 19 12.40 24.31 -56.68
CA ASN A 19 13.72 23.91 -56.19
C ASN A 19 13.61 22.78 -55.16
N ALA A 20 14.36 21.71 -55.34
CA ALA A 20 14.56 20.68 -54.34
C ALA A 20 15.64 21.10 -53.33
N CYS A 21 15.26 21.97 -52.40
CA CYS A 21 15.93 22.23 -51.13
C CYS A 21 14.86 22.22 -50.03
N SER A 22 15.11 21.84 -48.78
CA SER A 22 16.38 21.54 -48.13
C SER A 22 16.31 20.23 -47.34
N ASP A 23 17.45 19.72 -46.93
CA ASP A 23 17.58 18.53 -46.09
C ASP A 23 16.72 18.59 -44.81
N LYS A 24 16.13 17.45 -44.45
CA LYS A 24 15.89 17.15 -43.04
C LYS A 24 17.16 16.54 -42.47
N GLU A 25 17.98 17.38 -41.84
CA GLU A 25 18.87 16.89 -40.80
C GLU A 25 17.99 16.35 -39.65
N ASN A 26 17.73 15.04 -39.67
CA ASN A 26 17.21 14.33 -38.50
C ASN A 26 18.35 14.26 -37.48
N GLY A 27 18.58 15.35 -36.75
CA GLY A 27 19.24 15.29 -35.44
C GLY A 27 18.46 14.36 -34.51
N PRO A 28 19.08 13.89 -33.40
CA PRO A 28 18.41 13.04 -32.44
C PRO A 28 17.11 13.70 -31.96
N ASP A 29 16.02 12.91 -31.88
CA ASP A 29 14.73 13.41 -31.40
C ASP A 29 14.94 14.03 -30.00
N PRO A 30 14.54 15.29 -29.78
CA PRO A 30 14.94 16.05 -28.60
C PRO A 30 14.45 15.42 -27.29
N SER A 31 15.23 15.57 -26.22
CA SER A 31 14.84 15.17 -24.86
C SER A 31 13.58 15.92 -24.42
N ARG A 32 12.42 15.26 -24.47
CA ARG A 32 11.11 15.81 -24.09
C ARG A 32 10.06 14.73 -23.83
N PHE A 33 8.97 15.11 -23.18
CA PHE A 33 7.74 14.32 -23.18
C PHE A 33 6.54 15.12 -23.69
N GLN A 34 5.57 14.40 -24.25
CA GLN A 34 4.28 14.95 -24.66
C GLN A 34 3.18 14.48 -23.70
N PHE A 35 2.31 15.40 -23.29
CA PHE A 35 1.12 15.12 -22.49
C PHE A 35 -0.02 16.06 -22.90
N LEU A 36 -1.22 15.51 -23.15
CA LEU A 36 -2.38 16.23 -23.68
C LEU A 36 -2.06 17.12 -24.90
N GLY A 37 -1.17 16.64 -25.78
CA GLY A 37 -0.70 17.36 -26.97
C GLY A 37 0.40 18.40 -26.72
N GLN A 38 0.59 18.86 -25.47
CA GLN A 38 1.65 19.80 -25.09
C GLN A 38 2.99 19.08 -24.96
N ASN A 39 4.08 19.75 -25.35
CA ASN A 39 5.45 19.25 -25.24
C ASN A 39 6.18 19.92 -24.06
N TYR A 40 6.93 19.13 -23.31
CA TYR A 40 7.72 19.54 -22.16
C TYR A 40 9.17 19.05 -22.34
N ASP A 41 10.10 19.95 -22.63
CA ASP A 41 11.51 19.61 -22.80
C ASP A 41 12.14 19.17 -21.47
N LEU A 42 12.91 18.09 -21.51
CA LEU A 42 13.59 17.46 -20.38
C LEU A 42 15.07 17.88 -20.36
N THR A 43 15.51 18.51 -19.27
CA THR A 43 16.79 19.20 -19.15
C THR A 43 17.80 18.46 -18.28
N SER A 44 17.36 17.61 -17.36
CA SER A 44 18.23 16.83 -16.48
C SER A 44 17.53 15.56 -15.97
N GLY A 45 18.30 14.60 -15.47
CA GLY A 45 17.78 13.39 -14.86
C GLY A 45 18.66 12.84 -13.74
N VAL A 46 18.04 12.14 -12.79
CA VAL A 46 18.68 11.58 -11.59
C VAL A 46 18.22 10.14 -11.39
N ILE A 47 19.18 9.24 -11.14
CA ILE A 47 18.96 7.91 -10.61
C ILE A 47 19.08 7.97 -9.09
N TRP A 48 17.98 7.76 -8.38
CA TRP A 48 17.97 7.59 -6.93
C TRP A 48 17.97 6.09 -6.60
N LYS A 49 19.06 5.59 -6.00
CA LYS A 49 19.13 4.22 -5.48
C LYS A 49 18.45 4.13 -4.12
N SER A 50 17.40 3.32 -4.04
CA SER A 50 16.58 3.11 -2.83
C SER A 50 16.93 1.78 -2.16
N ASN A 51 16.28 1.47 -1.03
CA ASN A 51 16.33 0.14 -0.43
C ASN A 51 15.82 -0.90 -1.44
N ARG A 52 16.49 -2.06 -1.54
CA ARG A 52 16.11 -3.19 -2.41
C ARG A 52 14.67 -3.64 -2.13
N ASN A 53 13.94 -4.08 -3.15
CA ASN A 53 12.66 -4.74 -2.93
C ASN A 53 12.90 -6.18 -2.48
N VAL A 54 12.19 -6.63 -1.45
CA VAL A 54 12.08 -8.05 -1.10
C VAL A 54 10.66 -8.48 -1.43
N LEU A 55 10.53 -9.56 -2.19
CA LEU A 55 9.27 -10.11 -2.66
C LEU A 55 9.21 -11.58 -2.27
N ILE A 56 8.37 -11.91 -1.31
CA ILE A 56 8.05 -13.29 -0.98
C ILE A 56 6.88 -13.72 -1.87
N SER A 57 6.92 -14.93 -2.43
CA SER A 57 5.79 -15.48 -3.17
C SER A 57 4.58 -15.61 -2.23
N THR A 58 3.37 -15.51 -2.77
CA THR A 58 2.13 -15.79 -2.02
C THR A 58 1.51 -17.07 -2.55
N VAL A 59 0.99 -17.90 -1.65
CA VAL A 59 0.27 -19.12 -2.00
C VAL A 59 -1.17 -19.07 -1.46
N PRO A 60 -2.16 -19.66 -2.16
CA PRO A 60 -3.52 -19.72 -1.67
C PRO A 60 -3.61 -20.34 -0.27
N TYR A 61 -4.48 -19.76 0.55
CA TYR A 61 -4.82 -20.26 1.88
C TYR A 61 -6.34 -20.33 2.01
N ARG A 62 -6.82 -21.35 2.72
CA ARG A 62 -8.25 -21.61 2.93
C ARG A 62 -8.46 -21.90 4.40
N TYR A 63 -9.36 -21.15 5.02
CA TYR A 63 -9.82 -21.35 6.39
C TYR A 63 -11.25 -21.90 6.36
N GLU A 64 -11.52 -22.89 7.20
CA GLU A 64 -12.86 -23.47 7.40
C GLU A 64 -13.20 -23.41 8.88
N TYR A 65 -14.44 -23.05 9.19
CA TYR A 65 -14.98 -23.08 10.55
C TYR A 65 -16.46 -23.45 10.52
N ASN A 66 -16.89 -24.14 11.56
CA ASN A 66 -18.30 -24.51 11.72
C ASN A 66 -19.03 -23.46 12.55
N TYR A 67 -20.31 -23.27 12.24
CA TYR A 67 -21.25 -22.40 12.94
C TYR A 67 -22.62 -23.06 13.00
N ILE A 68 -23.50 -22.57 13.87
CA ILE A 68 -24.91 -22.96 13.92
C ILE A 68 -25.72 -21.87 13.23
N THR A 69 -26.65 -22.25 12.33
CA THR A 69 -27.53 -21.28 11.65
C THR A 69 -28.51 -20.60 12.62
N GLU A 70 -29.23 -19.59 12.13
CA GLU A 70 -30.40 -19.03 12.80
C GLU A 70 -31.39 -20.16 13.15
N VAL A 71 -32.08 -20.01 14.29
CA VAL A 71 -33.25 -20.80 14.63
C VAL A 71 -34.42 -20.28 13.79
N ASP A 72 -35.16 -21.17 13.14
CA ASP A 72 -36.35 -20.77 12.39
C ASP A 72 -37.44 -20.27 13.36
N GLU A 73 -37.70 -18.96 13.37
CA GLU A 73 -38.70 -18.35 14.26
C GLU A 73 -40.15 -18.76 13.95
N GLU A 74 -40.45 -19.21 12.72
CA GLU A 74 -41.80 -19.67 12.34
C GLU A 74 -42.04 -21.15 12.69
N THR A 75 -41.03 -22.02 12.52
CA THR A 75 -41.17 -23.47 12.78
C THR A 75 -40.59 -23.95 14.11
N GLY A 76 -39.76 -23.14 14.77
CA GLY A 76 -39.08 -23.50 16.02
C GLY A 76 -38.01 -24.57 15.87
N GLN A 77 -37.55 -24.86 14.64
CA GLN A 77 -36.43 -25.77 14.41
C GLN A 77 -35.12 -25.10 14.78
N GLY A 78 -34.35 -25.75 15.66
CA GLY A 78 -33.01 -25.30 16.04
C GLY A 78 -32.07 -25.33 14.83
N GLY A 79 -31.17 -24.36 14.76
CA GLY A 79 -30.25 -24.20 13.64
C GLY A 79 -29.38 -25.44 13.38
N GLU A 80 -29.04 -25.65 12.12
CA GLU A 80 -28.18 -26.76 11.68
C GLU A 80 -26.69 -26.38 11.80
N GLU A 81 -25.81 -27.38 11.93
CA GLU A 81 -24.36 -27.16 11.86
C GLU A 81 -23.93 -26.99 10.40
N ALA A 82 -23.38 -25.82 10.07
CA ALA A 82 -22.91 -25.45 8.75
C ALA A 82 -21.42 -25.07 8.78
N THR A 83 -20.71 -25.30 7.67
CA THR A 83 -19.29 -24.93 7.53
C THR A 83 -19.16 -23.70 6.64
N ASN A 84 -18.55 -22.62 7.14
CA ASN A 84 -18.12 -21.50 6.30
C ASN A 84 -16.72 -21.77 5.72
N THR A 85 -16.44 -21.21 4.54
CA THR A 85 -15.14 -21.26 3.86
C THR A 85 -14.68 -19.84 3.56
N VAL A 86 -13.48 -19.50 3.99
CA VAL A 86 -12.85 -18.21 3.69
C VAL A 86 -11.56 -18.47 2.91
N GLU A 87 -11.48 -17.89 1.72
CA GLU A 87 -10.30 -17.98 0.85
C GLU A 87 -9.43 -16.71 0.97
N GLY A 88 -8.12 -16.90 0.83
CA GLY A 88 -7.13 -15.85 0.99
C GLY A 88 -5.73 -16.33 0.59
N PHE A 89 -4.71 -15.72 1.18
CA PHE A 89 -3.31 -15.98 0.84
C PHE A 89 -2.40 -15.98 2.07
N LYS A 90 -1.29 -16.71 1.97
CA LYS A 90 -0.20 -16.70 2.96
C LYS A 90 1.17 -16.57 2.28
N ALA A 91 2.20 -16.32 3.07
CA ALA A 91 3.58 -16.37 2.61
C ALA A 91 3.94 -17.76 2.03
N GLY A 92 4.62 -17.75 0.90
CA GLY A 92 5.24 -18.89 0.23
C GLY A 92 6.74 -18.99 0.52
N SER A 93 7.41 -19.95 -0.12
CA SER A 93 8.84 -20.24 0.08
C SER A 93 9.80 -19.32 -0.68
N ASP A 94 9.32 -18.60 -1.71
CA ASP A 94 10.20 -18.13 -2.77
C ASP A 94 10.48 -16.64 -2.61
N MET A 95 11.66 -16.32 -2.07
CA MET A 95 12.14 -14.94 -2.00
C MET A 95 12.80 -14.52 -3.33
N THR A 96 12.20 -13.54 -4.00
CA THR A 96 12.83 -12.76 -5.06
C THR A 96 13.30 -11.41 -4.50
N VAL A 97 14.51 -10.98 -4.87
CA VAL A 97 15.05 -9.66 -4.50
C VAL A 97 15.31 -8.88 -5.79
N THR A 98 14.77 -7.66 -5.90
CA THR A 98 14.99 -6.78 -7.07
C THR A 98 15.63 -5.47 -6.67
N GLY A 99 16.49 -4.94 -7.54
CA GLY A 99 17.01 -3.59 -7.41
C GLY A 99 15.89 -2.57 -7.53
N ASN A 100 15.95 -1.50 -6.74
CA ASN A 100 14.90 -0.47 -6.67
C ASN A 100 15.52 0.91 -6.92
N PHE A 101 15.10 1.54 -8.02
CA PHE A 101 15.63 2.83 -8.45
C PHE A 101 14.48 3.76 -8.83
N MET A 102 14.53 5.01 -8.38
CA MET A 102 13.73 6.06 -9.01
C MET A 102 14.58 6.72 -10.11
N LEU A 103 14.13 6.59 -11.36
CA LEU A 103 14.64 7.36 -12.49
C LEU A 103 13.75 8.58 -12.67
N SER A 104 14.20 9.73 -12.17
CA SER A 104 13.46 10.99 -12.21
C SER A 104 14.03 11.90 -13.29
N LEU A 105 13.18 12.33 -14.23
CA LEU A 105 13.52 13.20 -15.35
C LEU A 105 12.82 14.55 -15.17
N TYR A 106 13.60 15.62 -15.18
CA TYR A 106 13.18 16.98 -14.86
C TYR A 106 13.24 17.85 -16.11
N GLY A 107 12.18 18.62 -16.33
CA GLY A 107 12.09 19.60 -17.40
C GLY A 107 12.47 21.01 -16.98
N THR A 108 12.40 21.92 -17.95
CA THR A 108 12.72 23.34 -17.78
C THR A 108 12.06 23.95 -16.54
N GLY A 109 12.87 24.58 -15.68
CA GLY A 109 12.44 25.19 -14.42
C GLY A 109 12.72 24.37 -13.16
N LEU A 110 13.10 23.08 -13.30
CA LEU A 110 13.61 22.24 -12.21
C LEU A 110 15.11 21.99 -12.37
N THR A 111 15.83 22.01 -11.24
CA THR A 111 17.29 21.79 -11.18
C THR A 111 17.65 20.91 -9.98
N PHE A 112 18.41 19.85 -10.23
CA PHE A 112 19.05 19.03 -9.20
C PHE A 112 20.42 19.60 -8.80
N ASP A 113 20.66 19.79 -7.50
CA ASP A 113 21.97 20.14 -6.95
C ASP A 113 22.67 18.88 -6.42
N ASN A 114 23.79 18.53 -7.04
CA ASN A 114 24.57 17.34 -6.73
C ASN A 114 25.36 17.43 -5.41
N ASN A 115 25.45 18.61 -4.78
CA ASN A 115 26.11 18.81 -3.49
C ASN A 115 25.11 18.57 -2.34
N THR A 116 23.93 19.19 -2.41
CA THR A 116 22.86 19.05 -1.40
C THR A 116 22.01 17.80 -1.60
N LYS A 117 22.08 17.16 -2.78
CA LYS A 117 21.21 16.04 -3.21
C LYS A 117 19.72 16.41 -3.23
N THR A 118 19.39 17.66 -3.52
CA THR A 118 18.00 18.16 -3.58
C THR A 118 17.62 18.66 -4.97
N VAL A 119 16.33 18.59 -5.29
CA VAL A 119 15.74 19.26 -6.45
C VAL A 119 15.19 20.61 -6.01
N SER A 120 15.29 21.63 -6.86
CA SER A 120 14.82 22.98 -6.62
C SER A 120 14.12 23.56 -7.86
N GLY A 121 13.36 24.66 -7.67
CA GLY A 121 12.61 25.33 -8.73
C GLY A 121 11.16 24.87 -8.85
N GLN A 122 10.59 24.98 -10.05
CA GLN A 122 9.24 24.51 -10.39
C GLN A 122 9.14 24.25 -11.90
N GLY A 123 8.57 23.11 -12.31
CA GLY A 123 8.54 22.72 -13.72
C GLY A 123 7.85 21.38 -13.96
N ALA A 124 7.90 20.87 -15.20
CA ALA A 124 7.35 19.57 -15.54
C ALA A 124 8.35 18.44 -15.25
N CYS A 125 7.88 17.27 -14.82
CA CYS A 125 8.74 16.10 -14.57
C CYS A 125 7.98 14.77 -14.67
N ILE A 126 8.74 13.68 -14.81
CA ILE A 126 8.27 12.30 -14.71
C ILE A 126 9.26 11.46 -13.90
N SER A 127 8.76 10.53 -13.08
CA SER A 127 9.57 9.67 -12.23
C SER A 127 9.13 8.21 -12.35
N PHE A 128 10.04 7.36 -12.82
CA PHE A 128 9.84 5.92 -12.97
C PHE A 128 10.46 5.17 -11.80
N HIS A 129 9.67 4.37 -11.10
CA HIS A 129 10.11 3.49 -10.02
C HIS A 129 10.40 2.13 -10.64
N LEU A 130 11.67 1.92 -11.00
CA LEU A 130 12.16 0.77 -11.73
C LEU A 130 12.50 -0.36 -10.75
N SER A 131 11.93 -1.53 -11.03
CA SER A 131 12.28 -2.78 -10.35
C SER A 131 13.10 -3.65 -11.31
N THR A 132 14.36 -3.87 -10.99
CA THR A 132 15.37 -4.40 -11.92
C THR A 132 16.05 -5.67 -11.39
N SER A 133 16.59 -6.48 -12.29
CA SER A 133 17.15 -7.81 -11.99
C SER A 133 18.50 -7.79 -11.27
N ASP A 134 19.19 -6.65 -11.26
CA ASP A 134 20.45 -6.44 -10.53
C ASP A 134 20.19 -5.54 -9.32
N ILE A 135 20.58 -5.96 -8.12
CA ILE A 135 20.31 -5.20 -6.89
C ILE A 135 21.09 -3.88 -6.80
N ASP A 136 22.18 -3.73 -7.57
CA ASP A 136 23.13 -2.65 -7.41
C ASP A 136 23.10 -1.56 -8.48
N LYS A 137 22.52 -1.84 -9.66
CA LYS A 137 22.40 -0.91 -10.80
C LYS A 137 21.10 -1.13 -11.60
N ILE A 138 20.67 -0.11 -12.36
CA ILE A 138 19.65 -0.29 -13.40
C ILE A 138 20.24 -1.15 -14.53
N VAL A 139 19.62 -2.29 -14.82
CA VAL A 139 19.98 -3.11 -15.99
C VAL A 139 19.34 -2.50 -17.26
N PRO A 140 20.10 -2.18 -18.32
CA PRO A 140 19.54 -1.75 -19.60
C PRO A 140 18.60 -2.81 -20.21
N GLY A 141 17.55 -2.35 -20.87
CA GLY A 141 16.53 -3.18 -21.50
C GLY A 141 15.14 -2.56 -21.43
N LYS A 142 14.12 -3.36 -21.73
CA LYS A 142 12.71 -2.97 -21.64
C LYS A 142 12.16 -3.25 -20.24
N TYR A 143 11.35 -2.30 -19.75
CA TYR A 143 10.56 -2.37 -18.54
C TYR A 143 9.08 -2.22 -18.91
N VAL A 144 8.21 -2.99 -18.28
CA VAL A 144 6.75 -2.96 -18.52
C VAL A 144 6.03 -2.53 -17.24
N PHE A 145 4.90 -1.82 -17.37
CA PHE A 145 4.15 -1.39 -16.20
C PHE A 145 3.71 -2.58 -15.33
N GLY A 146 3.96 -2.51 -14.02
CA GLY A 146 3.55 -3.54 -13.08
C GLY A 146 3.75 -3.12 -11.61
N LYS A 147 2.69 -3.27 -10.80
CA LYS A 147 2.72 -2.92 -9.36
C LYS A 147 3.42 -3.95 -8.47
N ALA A 148 3.67 -5.17 -8.98
CA ALA A 148 4.26 -6.29 -8.24
C ALA A 148 5.78 -6.19 -8.01
N LYS A 149 6.46 -5.12 -8.48
CA LYS A 149 7.91 -4.87 -8.30
C LYS A 149 8.83 -6.01 -8.77
N SER A 150 8.33 -6.92 -9.61
CA SER A 150 9.11 -7.99 -10.25
C SER A 150 10.21 -7.43 -11.14
N ALA A 151 11.21 -8.24 -11.48
CA ALA A 151 12.30 -7.79 -12.36
C ALA A 151 11.75 -7.30 -13.72
N ASN A 152 12.32 -6.21 -14.23
CA ASN A 152 11.91 -5.52 -15.46
C ASN A 152 10.46 -4.96 -15.41
N THR A 153 9.98 -4.59 -14.23
CA THR A 153 8.70 -3.85 -14.06
C THR A 153 8.89 -2.42 -13.59
N PHE A 154 7.90 -1.56 -13.82
CA PHE A 154 7.89 -0.20 -13.29
C PHE A 154 6.50 0.27 -12.81
N MET A 155 6.50 1.20 -11.86
CA MET A 155 5.41 2.14 -11.60
C MET A 155 5.90 3.55 -11.95
N ALA A 156 5.04 4.52 -12.27
CA ALA A 156 5.49 5.87 -12.57
C ALA A 156 4.44 6.95 -12.31
N TRP A 157 4.94 8.16 -12.02
CA TRP A 157 4.12 9.36 -11.83
C TRP A 157 4.72 10.54 -12.59
N SER A 158 3.87 11.40 -13.14
CA SER A 158 4.28 12.68 -13.73
C SER A 158 3.55 13.85 -13.08
N CYS A 159 4.09 15.05 -13.27
CA CYS A 159 3.48 16.30 -12.84
C CYS A 159 3.95 17.43 -13.77
N ILE A 160 3.03 18.25 -14.27
CA ILE A 160 3.33 19.33 -15.24
C ILE A 160 3.81 20.63 -14.59
N SER A 161 3.72 20.74 -13.26
CA SER A 161 4.13 21.94 -12.51
C SER A 161 4.59 21.55 -11.09
N TYR A 162 5.42 20.51 -11.02
CA TYR A 162 5.99 20.01 -9.78
C TYR A 162 6.83 21.08 -9.10
N LYS A 163 6.65 21.22 -7.80
CA LYS A 163 7.44 22.06 -6.92
C LYS A 163 7.90 21.24 -5.70
N PRO A 164 9.21 20.95 -5.55
CA PRO A 164 9.74 20.22 -4.41
C PRO A 164 9.27 20.83 -3.07
N GLY A 165 8.86 19.96 -2.14
CA GLY A 165 8.35 20.37 -0.81
C GLY A 165 6.95 21.00 -0.78
N ALA A 166 6.27 21.20 -1.92
CA ALA A 166 4.91 21.73 -1.92
C ALA A 166 3.86 20.63 -1.63
N GLY A 167 3.03 20.84 -0.61
CA GLY A 167 1.98 19.89 -0.20
C GLY A 167 0.76 19.79 -1.15
N ASN A 168 0.76 20.53 -2.26
CA ASN A 168 -0.36 20.62 -3.21
C ASN A 168 0.03 20.26 -4.66
N ASN A 169 1.09 19.47 -4.84
CA ASN A 169 1.47 18.93 -6.15
C ASN A 169 0.39 17.98 -6.70
N ILE A 170 -0.15 18.27 -7.88
CA ILE A 170 -1.09 17.37 -8.57
C ILE A 170 -0.29 16.30 -9.32
N LEU A 171 -0.28 15.08 -8.78
CA LEU A 171 0.45 13.93 -9.33
C LEU A 171 -0.45 13.10 -10.25
N LEU A 172 0.09 12.64 -11.37
CA LEU A 172 -0.62 11.84 -12.38
C LEU A 172 0.00 10.43 -12.42
N GLU A 173 -0.75 9.41 -11.98
CA GLU A 173 -0.31 8.02 -12.02
C GLU A 173 -0.41 7.42 -13.43
N ILE A 174 0.67 6.78 -13.87
CA ILE A 174 0.72 5.93 -15.07
C ILE A 174 0.19 4.54 -14.70
N THR A 175 -0.74 4.03 -15.51
CA THR A 175 -1.49 2.78 -15.25
C THR A 175 -1.25 1.69 -16.29
N SER A 176 -0.53 1.99 -17.37
CA SER A 176 0.01 1.01 -18.32
C SER A 176 1.11 1.65 -19.16
N GLY A 177 2.01 0.84 -19.74
CA GLY A 177 3.03 1.34 -20.66
C GLY A 177 4.31 0.51 -20.67
N GLU A 178 5.28 1.02 -21.41
CA GLU A 178 6.64 0.50 -21.50
C GLU A 178 7.68 1.62 -21.45
N VAL A 179 8.84 1.30 -20.88
CA VAL A 179 10.05 2.12 -20.89
C VAL A 179 11.20 1.29 -21.44
N LEU A 180 11.86 1.77 -22.47
CA LEU A 180 13.16 1.27 -22.94
C LEU A 180 14.26 2.11 -22.29
N ILE A 181 15.26 1.46 -21.70
CA ILE A 181 16.44 2.10 -21.10
C ILE A 181 17.70 1.50 -21.71
N GLU A 182 18.53 2.33 -22.32
CA GLU A 182 19.80 1.96 -22.93
C GLU A 182 20.92 2.85 -22.36
N GLN A 183 22.14 2.32 -22.26
CA GLN A 183 23.30 3.05 -21.73
C GLN A 183 24.48 2.92 -22.71
N ASN A 184 24.95 4.06 -23.20
CA ASN A 184 26.09 4.20 -24.11
C ASN A 184 27.20 4.97 -23.40
N THR A 185 28.15 4.23 -22.82
CA THR A 185 29.14 4.70 -21.82
C THR A 185 28.50 5.55 -20.72
N ASP A 186 28.60 6.88 -20.82
CA ASP A 186 28.13 7.82 -19.80
C ASP A 186 26.74 8.41 -20.13
N SER A 187 26.28 8.26 -21.37
CA SER A 187 24.96 8.72 -21.83
C SER A 187 23.91 7.63 -21.65
N TRP A 188 22.71 8.05 -21.25
CA TRP A 188 21.53 7.19 -21.13
C TRP A 188 20.50 7.61 -22.17
N TYR A 189 20.01 6.65 -22.94
CA TYR A 189 18.84 6.81 -23.80
C TYR A 189 17.63 6.14 -23.13
N ILE A 190 16.59 6.92 -22.87
CA ILE A 190 15.38 6.47 -22.20
C ILE A 190 14.20 6.85 -23.09
N LYS A 191 13.34 5.90 -23.44
CA LYS A 191 12.16 6.10 -24.29
C LYS A 191 10.94 5.48 -23.64
N PHE A 192 9.80 6.16 -23.65
CA PHE A 192 8.58 5.68 -23.01
C PHE A 192 7.32 5.92 -23.83
N ASP A 193 6.42 4.93 -23.82
CA ASP A 193 5.02 5.05 -24.22
C ASP A 193 4.16 4.57 -23.04
N CYS A 194 3.46 5.51 -22.43
CA CYS A 194 2.68 5.30 -21.21
C CYS A 194 1.25 5.82 -21.37
N THR A 195 0.34 5.25 -20.58
CA THR A 195 -1.05 5.65 -20.47
C THR A 195 -1.37 5.97 -19.02
N LEU A 196 -2.04 7.10 -18.78
CA LEU A 196 -2.43 7.57 -17.45
C LEU A 196 -3.80 7.02 -17.03
N ALA A 197 -4.13 7.15 -15.75
CA ALA A 197 -5.41 6.71 -15.18
C ALA A 197 -6.67 7.28 -15.91
N ASN A 198 -6.56 8.44 -16.55
CA ASN A 198 -7.63 9.06 -17.34
C ASN A 198 -7.62 8.66 -18.83
N GLY A 199 -6.88 7.60 -19.22
CA GLY A 199 -6.74 7.13 -20.60
C GLY A 199 -5.83 8.00 -21.48
N SER A 200 -5.31 9.12 -21.00
CA SER A 200 -4.43 9.99 -21.78
C SER A 200 -3.07 9.36 -22.00
N LYS A 201 -2.53 9.51 -23.22
CA LYS A 201 -1.15 9.14 -23.52
C LYS A 201 -0.14 10.13 -22.95
N LEU A 202 0.96 9.57 -22.47
CA LEU A 202 2.19 10.27 -22.10
C LEU A 202 3.34 9.52 -22.78
N THR A 203 3.94 10.15 -23.78
CA THR A 203 5.04 9.58 -24.57
C THR A 203 6.25 10.49 -24.51
N GLY A 204 7.45 9.98 -24.73
CA GLY A 204 8.65 10.81 -24.74
C GLY A 204 9.95 10.06 -24.81
N GLN A 205 11.04 10.83 -24.83
CA GLN A 205 12.39 10.31 -24.68
C GLN A 205 13.34 11.31 -24.01
N TYR A 206 14.47 10.80 -23.55
CA TYR A 206 15.56 11.55 -22.94
C TYR A 206 16.89 10.93 -23.37
N GLU A 207 17.81 11.75 -23.87
CA GLU A 207 19.18 11.37 -24.19
C GLU A 207 20.15 12.33 -23.48
N SER A 208 20.84 11.86 -22.43
CA SER A 208 21.88 12.60 -21.72
C SER A 208 22.56 11.80 -20.61
N THR A 209 23.57 12.38 -19.98
CA THR A 209 24.12 11.89 -18.72
C THR A 209 23.09 12.00 -17.59
N LEU A 210 23.13 11.06 -16.64
CA LEU A 210 22.28 11.07 -15.44
C LEU A 210 23.15 11.25 -14.19
N TYR A 211 22.68 12.07 -13.25
CA TYR A 211 23.25 12.08 -11.90
C TYR A 211 22.87 10.81 -11.15
N THR A 212 23.67 10.39 -10.18
CA THR A 212 23.33 9.30 -9.25
C THR A 212 23.33 9.81 -7.81
N SER A 213 22.31 9.42 -7.06
CA SER A 213 22.14 9.74 -5.64
C SER A 213 21.64 8.50 -4.88
N LYS A 214 21.85 8.46 -3.56
CA LYS A 214 21.14 7.51 -2.69
C LYS A 214 19.85 8.17 -2.22
N ALA A 215 18.73 7.47 -2.32
CA ALA A 215 17.50 7.88 -1.67
C ALA A 215 17.65 7.68 -0.16
N GLU A 216 17.47 8.74 0.63
CA GLU A 216 17.29 8.60 2.07
C GLU A 216 15.93 7.94 2.35
N GLN A 217 16.02 6.76 2.98
CA GLN A 217 14.93 5.91 3.46
C GLN A 217 15.44 5.20 4.72
N PRO A 218 14.64 5.05 5.79
CA PRO A 218 15.00 4.19 6.91
C PRO A 218 15.07 2.74 6.43
N ALA A 219 15.88 1.89 7.08
CA ALA A 219 15.95 0.47 6.75
C ALA A 219 14.73 -0.31 7.29
N TYR A 220 14.09 0.23 8.32
CA TYR A 220 12.93 -0.34 9.01
C TYR A 220 11.80 0.68 9.12
N ALA A 221 10.56 0.20 9.02
CA ALA A 221 9.42 0.92 9.57
C ALA A 221 9.42 0.69 11.08
N THR A 222 9.27 1.77 11.85
CA THR A 222 9.02 1.73 13.30
C THR A 222 7.81 2.62 13.56
N TYR A 223 6.79 2.04 14.19
CA TYR A 223 5.59 2.75 14.61
C TYR A 223 5.47 2.62 16.13
N GLU A 224 5.42 3.75 16.84
CA GLU A 224 5.41 3.78 18.31
C GLU A 224 4.01 4.07 18.86
N ASP A 225 3.68 3.45 20.00
CA ASP A 225 2.39 3.58 20.70
C ASP A 225 1.14 3.31 19.83
N VAL A 226 1.29 2.42 18.84
CA VAL A 226 0.19 1.84 18.07
C VAL A 226 -0.82 1.23 19.03
N THR A 227 -2.09 1.59 18.87
CA THR A 227 -3.19 1.13 19.71
C THR A 227 -4.17 0.27 18.91
N ILE A 228 -4.40 -0.97 19.34
CA ILE A 228 -5.40 -1.88 18.77
C ILE A 228 -6.33 -2.37 19.89
N ALA A 229 -7.62 -2.42 19.62
CA ALA A 229 -8.62 -3.02 20.51
C ALA A 229 -8.68 -4.54 20.35
N GLY A 230 -8.97 -5.30 21.40
CA GLY A 230 -9.36 -6.70 21.20
C GLY A 230 -10.80 -6.78 20.70
N LEU A 231 -11.04 -7.45 19.57
CA LEU A 231 -12.39 -7.75 19.06
C LEU A 231 -13.19 -8.53 20.11
N LEU A 232 -14.45 -8.16 20.31
CA LEU A 232 -15.39 -8.90 21.15
C LEU A 232 -16.29 -9.80 20.29
N ASP A 233 -16.48 -11.03 20.72
CA ASP A 233 -17.50 -11.97 20.18
C ASP A 233 -18.92 -11.36 20.21
N SER A 234 -19.18 -10.45 21.16
CA SER A 234 -20.41 -9.65 21.23
C SER A 234 -20.21 -8.32 21.96
N VAL A 235 -20.99 -7.32 21.56
CA VAL A 235 -21.15 -6.02 22.22
C VAL A 235 -22.56 -5.94 22.78
N THR A 236 -22.68 -5.89 24.11
CA THR A 236 -23.96 -5.72 24.80
C THR A 236 -24.20 -4.25 25.14
N MET A 237 -25.17 -3.62 24.47
CA MET A 237 -25.59 -2.24 24.70
C MET A 237 -26.75 -2.23 25.70
N THR A 238 -26.60 -1.58 26.85
CA THR A 238 -27.68 -1.43 27.84
C THR A 238 -28.43 -0.13 27.62
N LEU A 239 -29.74 -0.21 27.39
CA LEU A 239 -30.65 0.93 27.40
C LEU A 239 -31.16 1.18 28.82
N SER A 240 -31.17 2.43 29.24
CA SER A 240 -31.60 2.85 30.59
C SER A 240 -32.27 4.22 30.55
N HIS A 241 -33.10 4.55 31.55
CA HIS A 241 -33.52 5.92 31.78
C HIS A 241 -32.33 6.79 32.23
N ALA A 242 -32.45 8.11 32.05
CA ALA A 242 -31.51 9.09 32.56
C ALA A 242 -31.19 8.88 34.06
N PRO A 243 -29.94 9.12 34.52
CA PRO A 243 -29.56 8.96 35.93
C PRO A 243 -30.45 9.76 36.90
N GLU A 244 -30.89 10.94 36.48
CA GLU A 244 -31.79 11.84 37.22
C GLU A 244 -33.19 11.25 37.42
N LEU A 245 -33.57 10.28 36.58
CA LEU A 245 -34.82 9.50 36.65
C LEU A 245 -34.61 8.12 37.29
N GLY A 246 -33.46 7.91 37.95
CA GLY A 246 -33.14 6.69 38.69
C GLY A 246 -32.49 5.56 37.89
N GLY A 247 -32.08 5.81 36.64
CA GLY A 247 -31.23 4.86 35.88
C GLY A 247 -31.88 3.52 35.54
N MET A 248 -33.20 3.40 35.57
CA MET A 248 -33.90 2.13 35.36
C MET A 248 -33.60 1.55 33.97
N ILE A 249 -33.02 0.35 33.93
CA ILE A 249 -32.75 -0.41 32.71
C ILE A 249 -34.07 -0.68 31.96
N LEU A 250 -34.06 -0.35 30.67
CA LEU A 250 -35.16 -0.54 29.71
C LEU A 250 -35.00 -1.83 28.91
N GLY A 251 -33.76 -2.24 28.65
CA GLY A 251 -33.43 -3.47 27.93
C GLY A 251 -31.93 -3.57 27.65
N ASN A 252 -31.53 -4.70 27.08
CA ASN A 252 -30.21 -4.87 26.48
C ASN A 252 -30.39 -5.23 25.00
N ILE A 253 -29.51 -4.72 24.15
CA ILE A 253 -29.35 -5.14 22.77
C ILE A 253 -27.98 -5.79 22.68
N GLU A 254 -27.88 -6.95 22.05
CA GLU A 254 -26.60 -7.61 21.79
C GLU A 254 -26.37 -7.65 20.27
N ILE A 255 -25.15 -7.30 19.86
CA ILE A 255 -24.72 -7.28 18.45
C ILE A 255 -23.29 -7.83 18.34
N ALA A 256 -22.85 -8.23 17.15
CA ALA A 256 -21.44 -8.49 16.89
C ALA A 256 -20.60 -7.20 16.99
N ASP A 257 -19.32 -7.32 17.30
CA ASP A 257 -18.39 -6.18 17.37
C ASP A 257 -17.91 -5.74 15.98
N THR A 258 -18.82 -5.25 15.16
CA THR A 258 -18.48 -4.75 13.82
C THR A 258 -17.92 -3.33 13.84
N GLU A 259 -18.30 -2.51 14.82
CA GLU A 259 -18.10 -1.05 14.79
C GLU A 259 -17.52 -0.44 16.09
N ASN A 260 -17.39 -1.22 17.18
CA ASN A 260 -16.98 -0.68 18.48
C ASN A 260 -15.46 -0.80 18.71
N GLY A 261 -14.89 -1.98 18.46
CA GLY A 261 -13.45 -2.24 18.56
C GLY A 261 -12.66 -1.93 17.29
N LYS A 262 -11.65 -1.06 17.37
CA LYS A 262 -10.59 -0.95 16.35
C LYS A 262 -9.61 -2.14 16.41
N ALA A 263 -10.08 -3.32 16.02
CA ALA A 263 -9.40 -4.60 16.24
C ALA A 263 -8.52 -5.12 15.09
N PHE A 264 -8.48 -4.39 13.98
CA PHE A 264 -7.71 -4.74 12.78
C PHE A 264 -6.68 -3.65 12.50
N TYR A 265 -5.51 -4.01 11.95
CA TYR A 265 -4.46 -3.03 11.65
C TYR A 265 -3.73 -3.36 10.34
N SER A 266 -3.33 -2.31 9.63
CA SER A 266 -2.52 -2.41 8.41
C SER A 266 -1.12 -1.83 8.62
N THR A 267 -0.09 -2.63 8.34
CA THR A 267 1.29 -2.17 8.25
C THR A 267 1.49 -1.23 7.06
N THR A 268 0.61 -1.28 6.06
CA THR A 268 0.70 -0.44 4.86
C THR A 268 0.17 0.98 5.07
N THR A 269 -0.85 1.17 5.93
CA THR A 269 -1.41 2.51 6.22
C THR A 269 -0.97 3.08 7.58
N ASN A 270 -0.46 2.26 8.50
CA ASN A 270 -0.22 2.63 9.90
C ASN A 270 -1.49 3.13 10.61
N GLU A 271 -2.62 2.45 10.37
CA GLU A 271 -3.90 2.75 10.99
C GLU A 271 -4.59 1.49 11.54
N SER A 272 -5.26 1.66 12.69
CA SER A 272 -6.17 0.68 13.27
C SER A 272 -7.61 0.94 12.84
N TYR A 273 -8.33 -0.12 12.48
CA TYR A 273 -9.66 -0.11 11.89
C TYR A 273 -10.65 -0.99 12.66
N ILE A 274 -11.93 -0.64 12.57
CA ILE A 274 -13.07 -1.49 12.98
C ILE A 274 -13.26 -2.65 11.99
N ALA A 275 -14.18 -3.58 12.26
CA ALA A 275 -14.48 -4.66 11.33
C ALA A 275 -15.23 -4.16 10.07
N ASN A 276 -16.22 -3.28 10.26
CA ASN A 276 -17.05 -2.74 9.18
C ASN A 276 -16.31 -1.65 8.38
N ILE A 277 -15.33 -2.07 7.59
CA ILE A 277 -14.59 -1.23 6.64
C ILE A 277 -14.75 -1.72 5.20
N ALA A 278 -14.54 -0.80 4.26
CA ALA A 278 -14.57 -1.06 2.84
C ALA A 278 -13.55 -2.14 2.42
N GLU A 279 -13.87 -2.89 1.37
CA GLU A 279 -13.15 -4.11 0.98
C GLU A 279 -11.68 -3.84 0.60
N GLU A 280 -11.42 -2.72 -0.06
CA GLU A 280 -10.08 -2.24 -0.41
C GLU A 280 -9.24 -1.81 0.82
N LEU A 281 -9.83 -1.75 2.02
CA LEU A 281 -9.12 -1.65 3.29
C LEU A 281 -8.98 -3.02 3.97
N ARG A 282 -10.02 -3.89 3.92
CA ARG A 282 -9.92 -5.28 4.42
C ARG A 282 -8.78 -6.05 3.75
N ASN A 283 -8.57 -5.82 2.45
CA ASN A 283 -7.47 -6.38 1.66
C ASN A 283 -6.07 -5.84 2.01
N LYS A 284 -5.96 -4.89 2.95
CA LYS A 284 -4.69 -4.33 3.47
C LYS A 284 -4.45 -4.66 4.94
N ILE A 285 -5.36 -5.38 5.61
CA ILE A 285 -5.20 -5.74 7.01
C ILE A 285 -4.14 -6.84 7.15
N ASP A 286 -3.16 -6.59 8.01
CA ASP A 286 -2.04 -7.48 8.30
C ASP A 286 -2.17 -8.12 9.69
N ILE A 287 -2.78 -7.43 10.66
CA ILE A 287 -2.85 -7.87 12.07
C ILE A 287 -4.31 -7.84 12.54
N GLY A 288 -4.71 -8.89 13.27
CA GLY A 288 -5.99 -9.00 13.97
C GLY A 288 -5.77 -9.31 15.45
N LEU A 289 -6.61 -8.74 16.32
CA LEU A 289 -6.53 -8.90 17.77
C LEU A 289 -7.91 -9.20 18.36
N ILE A 290 -8.01 -10.21 19.21
CA ILE A 290 -9.26 -10.63 19.87
C ILE A 290 -9.13 -10.44 21.37
N TRP A 291 -10.21 -10.05 22.05
CA TRP A 291 -10.31 -10.11 23.51
C TRP A 291 -11.18 -11.28 23.96
N ASN A 292 -10.56 -12.24 24.62
CA ASN A 292 -11.26 -13.33 25.28
C ASN A 292 -11.76 -12.85 26.66
N LYS A 293 -13.08 -12.63 26.75
CA LYS A 293 -13.77 -12.18 27.98
C LYS A 293 -13.60 -13.15 29.17
N ASN A 294 -13.42 -14.45 28.93
CA ASN A 294 -13.38 -15.47 29.98
C ASN A 294 -11.99 -15.61 30.61
N ASP A 295 -10.94 -15.50 29.80
CA ASP A 295 -9.54 -15.66 30.22
C ASP A 295 -8.84 -14.31 30.46
N GLU A 296 -9.59 -13.19 30.48
CA GLU A 296 -9.11 -11.80 30.56
C GLU A 296 -7.82 -11.57 29.75
N SER A 297 -7.87 -11.92 28.45
CA SER A 297 -6.67 -11.95 27.61
C SER A 297 -6.88 -11.55 26.16
N PHE A 298 -5.85 -10.91 25.62
CA PHE A 298 -5.69 -10.66 24.20
C PHE A 298 -5.11 -11.88 23.50
N VAL A 299 -5.65 -12.20 22.33
CA VAL A 299 -5.15 -13.23 21.42
C VAL A 299 -4.78 -12.55 20.11
N PHE A 300 -3.53 -12.69 19.67
CA PHE A 300 -3.15 -12.37 18.29
C PHE A 300 -3.70 -13.45 17.38
N GLU A 301 -4.52 -13.06 16.41
CA GLU A 301 -5.19 -13.98 15.51
C GLU A 301 -5.04 -13.51 14.06
N SER A 302 -5.00 -14.47 13.14
CA SER A 302 -4.79 -14.18 11.73
C SER A 302 -6.00 -13.45 11.14
N PRO A 303 -5.84 -12.39 10.33
CA PRO A 303 -6.97 -11.65 9.77
C PRO A 303 -8.03 -12.53 9.08
N ILE A 304 -7.63 -13.53 8.29
CA ILE A 304 -8.57 -14.48 7.66
C ILE A 304 -9.40 -15.30 8.67
N LYS A 305 -8.84 -15.61 9.84
CA LYS A 305 -9.49 -16.37 10.92
C LYS A 305 -10.45 -15.50 11.74
N MET A 306 -10.29 -14.17 11.75
CA MET A 306 -11.15 -13.23 12.51
C MET A 306 -12.64 -13.32 12.13
N SER A 307 -12.96 -13.81 10.93
CA SER A 307 -14.32 -14.01 10.43
C SER A 307 -15.16 -15.00 11.27
N SER A 308 -14.53 -15.95 11.98
CA SER A 308 -15.23 -16.90 12.88
C SER A 308 -15.56 -16.33 14.25
N TYR A 309 -15.07 -15.12 14.55
CA TYR A 309 -15.39 -14.31 15.74
C TYR A 309 -16.37 -13.17 15.42
N LEU A 310 -16.92 -13.18 14.21
CA LEU A 310 -18.08 -12.40 13.80
C LEU A 310 -19.24 -13.36 13.60
N TRP A 311 -20.47 -12.90 13.86
CA TRP A 311 -21.66 -13.74 13.73
C TRP A 311 -21.82 -14.22 12.28
N TYR A 312 -22.29 -15.45 12.09
CA TYR A 312 -22.24 -16.15 10.79
C TYR A 312 -23.03 -15.44 9.66
N ASN A 313 -23.96 -14.54 10.00
CA ASN A 313 -24.70 -13.71 9.06
C ASN A 313 -23.92 -12.46 8.59
N ILE A 314 -22.67 -12.28 9.03
CA ILE A 314 -21.79 -11.13 8.74
C ILE A 314 -20.63 -11.55 7.83
N THR A 315 -20.80 -11.39 6.52
CA THR A 315 -19.83 -11.80 5.49
C THR A 315 -18.65 -10.80 5.34
N LEU A 316 -17.86 -10.61 6.40
CA LEU A 316 -16.66 -9.75 6.40
C LEU A 316 -15.36 -10.56 6.31
N THR A 317 -14.77 -10.58 5.11
CA THR A 317 -13.52 -11.29 4.80
C THR A 317 -12.29 -10.37 4.81
N TYR A 318 -11.19 -10.86 5.40
CA TYR A 318 -9.86 -10.25 5.38
C TYR A 318 -8.86 -11.31 4.86
N PRO A 319 -8.44 -11.30 3.58
CA PRO A 319 -7.80 -12.45 2.95
C PRO A 319 -6.35 -12.73 3.41
N CYS A 320 -5.76 -11.91 4.27
CA CYS A 320 -4.39 -12.09 4.74
C CYS A 320 -4.31 -13.18 5.82
N HIS A 321 -3.51 -14.22 5.59
CA HIS A 321 -3.07 -15.12 6.64
C HIS A 321 -1.72 -14.67 7.20
N THR A 322 -1.75 -14.18 8.44
CA THR A 322 -0.57 -13.77 9.21
C THR A 322 -0.31 -14.80 10.31
N THR A 323 0.93 -15.20 10.47
CA THR A 323 1.37 -16.09 11.55
C THR A 323 2.00 -15.28 12.68
N TYR A 324 1.99 -15.81 13.90
CA TYR A 324 2.58 -15.18 15.08
C TYR A 324 3.34 -16.23 15.90
N ALA A 325 4.50 -15.86 16.43
CA ALA A 325 5.23 -16.65 17.42
C ALA A 325 5.54 -15.80 18.65
N LYS A 326 5.53 -16.39 19.84
CA LYS A 326 5.94 -15.65 21.05
C LYS A 326 7.46 -15.57 21.09
N ALA A 327 8.01 -14.37 21.28
CA ALA A 327 9.46 -14.20 21.30
C ALA A 327 10.09 -15.01 22.46
N PRO A 328 11.32 -15.53 22.28
CA PRO A 328 12.05 -16.19 23.35
C PRO A 328 12.19 -15.29 24.58
N ALA A 329 12.15 -15.87 25.79
CA ALA A 329 12.33 -15.13 27.05
C ALA A 329 13.73 -14.47 27.21
N THR A 330 14.63 -14.69 26.25
CA THR A 330 15.95 -14.05 26.15
C THR A 330 15.97 -12.83 25.22
N PHE A 331 14.86 -12.51 24.54
CA PHE A 331 14.75 -11.35 23.65
C PHE A 331 14.36 -10.10 24.46
N THR A 332 15.07 -8.99 24.25
CA THR A 332 15.06 -7.81 25.12
C THR A 332 14.77 -6.51 24.36
N ASP A 333 14.61 -5.40 25.10
CA ASP A 333 14.55 -4.05 24.52
C ASP A 333 15.84 -3.67 23.75
N GLU A 334 16.99 -4.24 24.13
CA GLU A 334 18.25 -4.01 23.42
C GLU A 334 18.26 -4.71 22.05
N ASP A 335 17.70 -5.92 21.96
CA ASP A 335 17.51 -6.63 20.69
C ASP A 335 16.48 -5.92 19.81
N PHE A 336 15.34 -5.49 20.39
CA PHE A 336 14.30 -4.73 19.69
C PHE A 336 14.81 -3.39 19.13
N ALA A 337 15.65 -2.67 19.89
CA ALA A 337 16.31 -1.47 19.39
C ALA A 337 17.20 -1.80 18.19
N LYS A 338 18.07 -2.81 18.32
CA LYS A 338 19.14 -3.19 17.38
C LYS A 338 18.70 -3.93 16.11
N LEU A 339 17.41 -4.22 15.91
CA LEU A 339 16.92 -4.90 14.69
C LEU A 339 17.42 -4.27 13.38
N GLU A 340 17.63 -2.95 13.36
CA GLU A 340 18.21 -2.22 12.21
C GLU A 340 19.67 -2.58 11.92
N ASP A 341 20.48 -2.84 12.96
CA ASP A 341 21.89 -3.20 12.86
C ASP A 341 22.10 -4.70 12.61
N THR A 342 21.29 -5.54 13.28
CA THR A 342 21.43 -7.01 13.23
C THR A 342 20.71 -7.64 12.03
N GLY A 343 19.70 -6.97 11.49
CA GLY A 343 18.66 -7.61 10.72
C GLY A 343 17.68 -8.39 11.62
N PHE A 344 16.56 -8.83 11.04
CA PHE A 344 15.58 -9.69 11.69
C PHE A 344 15.12 -10.77 10.70
N SER A 345 15.10 -12.01 11.18
CA SER A 345 14.34 -13.10 10.58
C SER A 345 14.05 -14.18 11.64
N TYR A 346 12.96 -14.92 11.46
CA TYR A 346 12.63 -16.07 12.31
C TYR A 346 12.00 -17.20 11.50
N GLU A 347 12.00 -18.41 12.08
CA GLU A 347 11.24 -19.53 11.57
C GLU A 347 9.75 -19.28 11.86
N SER A 348 8.98 -18.98 10.80
CA SER A 348 7.55 -18.71 10.86
C SER A 348 6.77 -19.89 11.46
N LYS A 349 5.93 -19.60 12.45
CA LYS A 349 5.09 -20.55 13.18
C LYS A 349 3.72 -19.92 13.40
N ASP A 350 2.65 -20.67 13.16
CA ASP A 350 1.27 -20.27 13.43
C ASP A 350 0.93 -20.61 14.91
N GLU A 351 1.61 -19.96 15.86
CA GLU A 351 1.38 -20.15 17.29
C GLU A 351 0.21 -19.28 17.77
N LYS A 352 -0.62 -19.81 18.67
CA LYS A 352 -1.63 -18.99 19.36
C LYS A 352 -0.95 -18.11 20.41
N VAL A 353 -0.59 -16.88 20.05
CA VAL A 353 0.10 -15.95 20.95
C VAL A 353 -0.91 -15.19 21.82
N VAL A 354 -0.79 -15.37 23.14
CA VAL A 354 -1.72 -14.82 24.15
C VAL A 354 -0.99 -13.91 25.15
N PHE A 355 -1.64 -12.80 25.49
CA PHE A 355 -1.26 -11.85 26.54
C PHE A 355 -2.48 -11.54 27.42
N GLY A 356 -2.50 -12.05 28.65
CA GLY A 356 -3.57 -11.82 29.62
C GLY A 356 -3.06 -11.32 30.96
N GLY A 357 -3.99 -10.91 31.81
CA GLY A 357 -3.73 -10.39 33.14
C GLY A 357 -4.53 -9.12 33.43
N THR A 358 -4.66 -8.79 34.71
CA THR A 358 -5.22 -7.51 35.16
C THR A 358 -4.16 -6.41 35.07
N GLU A 359 -4.53 -5.15 35.28
CA GLU A 359 -3.56 -4.03 35.37
C GLU A 359 -2.41 -4.29 36.37
N ALA A 360 -2.64 -5.14 37.38
CA ALA A 360 -1.66 -5.51 38.40
C ALA A 360 -0.80 -6.74 38.05
N THR A 361 -1.15 -7.52 37.02
CA THR A 361 -0.45 -8.77 36.65
C THR A 361 0.00 -8.86 35.20
N PHE A 362 -0.39 -7.90 34.35
CA PHE A 362 0.02 -7.83 32.95
C PHE A 362 1.54 -7.66 32.80
N SER A 363 2.16 -8.52 31.98
CA SER A 363 3.57 -8.41 31.62
C SER A 363 3.73 -7.88 30.19
N PRO A 364 4.58 -6.86 29.98
CA PRO A 364 5.17 -6.56 28.68
C PRO A 364 5.84 -7.79 28.05
N GLY A 365 6.06 -7.75 26.74
CA GLY A 365 6.74 -8.82 26.01
C GLY A 365 6.70 -8.58 24.49
N TYR A 366 7.10 -9.59 23.71
CA TYR A 366 7.27 -9.44 22.27
C TYR A 366 6.58 -10.55 21.47
N VAL A 367 6.08 -10.17 20.29
CA VAL A 367 5.49 -11.07 19.29
C VAL A 367 6.30 -10.96 18.01
N PHE A 368 6.73 -12.08 17.46
CA PHE A 368 7.26 -12.16 16.10
C PHE A 368 6.09 -12.45 15.17
N PHE A 369 6.00 -11.75 14.04
CA PHE A 369 4.92 -11.94 13.06
C PHE A 369 5.45 -12.05 11.65
N GLU A 370 4.73 -12.78 10.80
CA GLU A 370 4.95 -12.86 9.36
C GLU A 370 3.60 -12.67 8.67
N THR A 371 3.45 -11.58 7.91
CA THR A 371 2.19 -11.32 7.19
C THR A 371 2.02 -12.26 6.00
N GLY A 372 0.81 -12.35 5.44
CA GLY A 372 0.57 -13.11 4.22
C GLY A 372 1.39 -12.65 3.00
N ASN A 373 1.99 -11.45 3.05
CA ASN A 373 2.92 -10.92 2.06
C ASN A 373 4.41 -11.22 2.39
N GLY A 374 4.69 -12.03 3.41
CA GLY A 374 6.03 -12.41 3.86
C GLY A 374 6.81 -11.28 4.54
N ILE A 375 6.13 -10.26 5.08
CA ILE A 375 6.78 -9.23 5.90
C ILE A 375 6.99 -9.80 7.30
N GLN A 376 8.22 -10.15 7.64
CA GLN A 376 8.60 -10.54 9.01
C GLN A 376 8.92 -9.32 9.88
N GLY A 377 8.45 -9.32 11.13
CA GLY A 377 8.69 -8.23 12.07
C GLY A 377 8.50 -8.58 13.54
N VAL A 378 8.68 -7.57 14.41
CA VAL A 378 8.51 -7.67 15.86
C VAL A 378 7.52 -6.62 16.35
N ILE A 379 6.63 -7.04 17.24
CA ILE A 379 5.74 -6.18 18.02
C ILE A 379 6.24 -6.19 19.47
N ARG A 380 6.51 -5.01 20.06
CA ARG A 380 6.77 -4.82 21.49
C ARG A 380 5.47 -4.43 22.19
N ILE A 381 4.91 -5.32 23.00
CA ILE A 381 3.73 -5.06 23.82
C ILE A 381 4.15 -4.27 25.07
N LYS A 382 3.69 -3.03 25.21
CA LYS A 382 4.12 -2.10 26.27
C LYS A 382 3.20 -2.15 27.50
N ARG A 383 1.90 -2.07 27.26
CA ARG A 383 0.83 -2.01 28.28
C ARG A 383 -0.52 -2.31 27.62
N PHE A 384 -1.56 -2.46 28.45
CA PHE A 384 -2.94 -2.48 27.98
C PHE A 384 -3.78 -1.43 28.71
N THR A 385 -4.98 -1.17 28.17
CA THR A 385 -6.09 -0.50 28.86
C THR A 385 -7.18 -1.54 29.06
N PRO A 386 -7.75 -1.71 30.27
CA PRO A 386 -8.83 -2.67 30.50
C PRO A 386 -10.13 -2.30 29.77
N MET A 387 -11.10 -3.20 29.80
CA MET A 387 -12.44 -2.94 29.29
C MET A 387 -13.14 -1.93 30.21
N ASP A 388 -13.74 -0.91 29.62
CA ASP A 388 -14.52 0.12 30.32
C ASP A 388 -15.94 0.21 29.74
N LYS A 389 -16.74 1.21 30.11
CA LYS A 389 -18.06 1.48 29.53
C LYS A 389 -18.28 2.98 29.35
N ILE A 390 -18.88 3.35 28.22
CA ILE A 390 -19.32 4.72 27.95
C ILE A 390 -20.85 4.79 27.93
N SER A 391 -21.40 5.78 28.63
CA SER A 391 -22.85 6.05 28.67
C SER A 391 -23.13 7.40 28.01
N MET A 392 -24.00 7.41 27.01
CA MET A 392 -24.38 8.61 26.25
C MET A 392 -25.91 8.73 26.11
N PRO A 393 -26.47 9.95 26.06
CA PRO A 393 -27.91 10.13 25.84
C PRO A 393 -28.30 9.65 24.44
N PHE A 394 -29.43 8.97 24.34
CA PHE A 394 -30.01 8.54 23.07
C PHE A 394 -30.70 9.75 22.40
N GLU A 395 -30.13 10.21 21.28
CA GLU A 395 -30.32 11.56 20.73
C GLU A 395 -31.80 11.95 20.51
N GLU A 396 -32.64 11.00 20.12
CA GLU A 396 -34.07 11.25 19.83
C GLU A 396 -34.94 11.55 21.06
N THR A 397 -34.46 11.26 22.28
CA THR A 397 -35.29 11.34 23.50
C THR A 397 -34.74 12.27 24.59
N GLY A 398 -33.42 12.34 24.77
CA GLY A 398 -32.78 12.99 25.92
C GLY A 398 -33.16 12.43 27.31
N VAL A 399 -33.94 11.34 27.34
CA VAL A 399 -34.53 10.70 28.54
C VAL A 399 -34.06 9.24 28.67
N VAL A 400 -33.64 8.63 27.55
CA VAL A 400 -32.96 7.33 27.50
C VAL A 400 -31.47 7.56 27.32
N TYR A 401 -30.65 6.74 27.98
CA TYR A 401 -29.21 6.63 27.81
C TYR A 401 -28.87 5.23 27.31
N ILE A 402 -27.92 5.17 26.38
CA ILE A 402 -27.32 3.93 25.90
C ILE A 402 -25.90 3.80 26.50
N THR A 403 -25.64 2.65 27.11
CA THR A 403 -24.34 2.30 27.68
C THR A 403 -23.71 1.19 26.85
N THR A 404 -22.55 1.45 26.26
CA THR A 404 -21.79 0.46 25.49
C THR A 404 -20.49 0.11 26.21
N PRO A 405 -19.94 -1.11 26.03
CA PRO A 405 -18.56 -1.38 26.41
C PRO A 405 -17.60 -0.52 25.60
N VAL A 406 -16.46 -0.17 26.19
CA VAL A 406 -15.27 0.31 25.48
C VAL A 406 -14.29 -0.86 25.48
N ASN A 407 -13.92 -1.33 24.29
CA ASN A 407 -13.05 -2.51 24.17
C ASN A 407 -11.70 -2.29 24.88
N PRO A 408 -11.15 -3.33 25.54
CA PRO A 408 -9.79 -3.27 26.05
C PRO A 408 -8.81 -3.12 24.88
N THR A 409 -7.72 -2.37 25.10
CA THR A 409 -6.74 -2.04 24.06
C THR A 409 -5.32 -2.44 24.45
N LEU A 410 -4.54 -2.97 23.50
CA LEU A 410 -3.09 -3.05 23.62
C LEU A 410 -2.46 -1.76 23.09
N VAL A 411 -1.43 -1.28 23.80
CA VAL A 411 -0.52 -0.23 23.31
C VAL A 411 0.86 -0.85 23.12
N MET A 412 1.39 -0.71 21.91
CA MET A 412 2.54 -1.46 21.44
C MET A 412 3.35 -0.70 20.39
N ASP A 413 4.60 -1.08 20.18
CA ASP A 413 5.43 -0.59 19.08
C ASP A 413 5.61 -1.70 18.04
N ILE A 414 5.57 -1.37 16.76
CA ILE A 414 5.71 -2.33 15.65
C ILE A 414 6.97 -1.96 14.85
N LYS A 415 7.88 -2.92 14.65
CA LYS A 415 9.14 -2.73 13.92
C LYS A 415 9.41 -3.86 12.94
N TYR A 416 9.62 -3.52 11.66
CA TYR A 416 9.88 -4.48 10.58
C TYR A 416 10.70 -3.85 9.43
N PRO A 417 11.45 -4.62 8.62
CA PRO A 417 12.25 -4.08 7.52
C PRO A 417 11.37 -3.38 6.49
N THR A 418 11.76 -2.19 6.00
CA THR A 418 10.98 -1.53 4.95
C THR A 418 11.08 -2.31 3.64
N ASN A 419 9.95 -2.84 3.18
CA ASN A 419 9.75 -2.94 1.74
C ASN A 419 9.65 -1.51 1.18
N ALA A 420 10.55 -1.18 0.26
CA ALA A 420 10.95 0.20 0.05
C ALA A 420 9.81 1.14 -0.41
N VAL A 421 9.56 2.17 0.40
CA VAL A 421 8.57 3.23 0.17
C VAL A 421 9.26 4.44 -0.49
N ASN A 422 9.25 4.45 -1.81
CA ASN A 422 9.68 5.61 -2.59
C ASN A 422 8.54 6.66 -2.60
N PRO A 423 8.79 7.96 -2.39
CA PRO A 423 7.79 8.98 -2.72
C PRO A 423 7.53 8.97 -4.24
N PRO A 424 6.34 9.36 -4.73
CA PRO A 424 6.02 9.26 -6.17
C PRO A 424 7.02 9.98 -7.09
N ILE A 425 7.47 11.17 -6.67
CA ILE A 425 8.48 12.00 -7.33
C ILE A 425 9.42 12.55 -6.23
N ARG A 426 10.74 12.60 -6.50
CA ARG A 426 11.77 13.31 -5.72
C ARG A 426 12.26 14.54 -6.48
#